data_AF-A0A840HKX1-F1
#
_entry.id   AF-A0A840HKX1-F1
#
_cell.length_a   1.000
_cell.length_b   1.000
_cell.length_c   1.000
_cell.angle_alpha   90.00
_cell.angle_beta   90.00
_cell.angle_gamma   90.00
#
_symmetry.space_group_name_H-M   'P 1'
#
loop_
_entity.id
_entity.type
_entity.pdbx_description
1 polymer ?
#
loop_
_entity_poly.entity_id
_entity_poly.type
_entity_poly.pdbx_seq_one_letter_code
_entity_poly.pdbx_strand_id
1 'polypeptide(L)'
;MIVRAHPSGRSFKWLATYLQHDVKAQTSERDSWTHTLNCAHDDIASAIDEMLHTYRDRDLLRKEAGVRPGGATIDRPVKHISLSWDPSERPSQDEMIAAAQSFLQAEGWGNHQCALSRIQTSGIGMFIS
;
A
#
# COMPACT_ATOMS: atom_id res chain seq x y z
N MET A 1 16.63 -8.10 4.10
CA MET A 1 15.40 -7.24 4.15
C MET A 1 15.20 -6.60 5.53
N ILE A 2 14.95 -5.28 5.56
CA ILE A 2 14.64 -4.46 6.73
C ILE A 2 13.22 -3.88 6.56
N VAL A 3 12.38 -4.01 7.59
CA VAL A 3 11.02 -3.45 7.61
C VAL A 3 11.00 -2.15 8.40
N ARG A 4 10.37 -1.11 7.86
CA ARG A 4 10.14 0.17 8.57
C ARG A 4 8.68 0.59 8.44
N ALA A 5 7.97 0.65 9.55
CA ALA A 5 6.65 1.26 9.62
C ALA A 5 6.78 2.78 9.83
N HIS A 6 6.11 3.56 8.99
CA HIS A 6 6.01 5.02 9.13
C HIS A 6 4.72 5.41 9.87
N PRO A 7 4.65 6.63 10.42
CA PRO A 7 3.40 7.14 10.98
C PRO A 7 2.27 7.06 9.96
N SER A 8 1.11 6.53 10.37
CA SER A 8 -0.05 6.41 9.50
C SER A 8 -0.47 7.76 8.90
N GLY A 9 -0.97 7.77 7.67
CA GLY A 9 -1.47 8.95 6.98
C GLY A 9 -2.95 9.19 7.22
N ARG A 10 -3.38 10.44 7.05
CA ARG A 10 -4.79 10.86 7.13
C ARG A 10 -5.49 11.00 5.78
N SER A 11 -4.74 10.94 4.68
CA SER A 11 -5.24 11.36 3.36
C SER A 11 -4.78 10.42 2.24
N PHE A 12 -5.75 9.75 1.62
CA PHE A 12 -5.59 8.97 0.40
C PHE A 12 -5.15 9.84 -0.80
N LYS A 13 -5.57 11.11 -0.84
CA LYS A 13 -5.14 12.05 -1.88
C LYS A 13 -3.63 12.30 -1.82
N TRP A 14 -3.10 12.51 -0.62
CA TRP A 14 -1.67 12.73 -0.42
C TRP A 14 -0.86 11.48 -0.78
N LEU A 15 -1.41 10.30 -0.45
CA LEU A 15 -0.86 9.01 -0.88
C LEU A 15 -0.79 8.90 -2.42
N ALA A 16 -1.87 9.19 -3.13
CA ALA A 16 -1.89 9.16 -4.59
C ALA A 16 -0.87 10.12 -5.20
N THR A 17 -0.78 11.34 -4.68
CA THR A 17 0.23 12.31 -5.13
C THR A 17 1.64 11.79 -4.87
N TYR A 18 1.94 11.23 -3.70
CA TYR A 18 3.25 10.70 -3.36
C TYR A 18 3.70 9.59 -4.32
N LEU A 19 2.84 8.59 -4.53
CA LEU A 19 3.13 7.45 -5.41
C LEU A 19 3.27 7.86 -6.88
N GLN A 20 2.40 8.76 -7.37
CA GLN A 20 2.45 9.20 -8.77
C GLN A 20 3.63 10.14 -9.06
N HIS A 21 4.04 10.98 -8.10
CA HIS A 21 5.19 11.87 -8.28
C HIS A 21 6.52 11.11 -8.25
N ASP A 22 6.64 10.09 -7.41
CA ASP A 22 7.87 9.26 -7.34
C ASP A 22 8.08 8.49 -8.65
N VAL A 23 7.01 7.97 -9.25
CA VAL A 23 7.06 7.30 -10.56
C VAL A 23 7.43 8.28 -11.69
N LYS A 24 6.94 9.53 -11.66
CA LYS A 24 7.21 10.54 -12.70
C LYS A 24 8.59 11.21 -12.60
N ALA A 25 9.26 11.13 -11.46
CA ALA A 25 10.56 11.76 -11.25
C ALA A 25 11.73 11.04 -11.95
N GLN A 26 11.50 9.90 -12.60
CA GLN A 26 12.57 9.05 -13.13
C GLN A 26 12.82 9.23 -14.64
N THR A 27 13.74 10.13 -14.94
CA THR A 27 14.68 9.93 -16.06
C THR A 27 15.89 9.18 -15.53
N SER A 28 16.17 8.01 -16.10
CA SER A 28 17.43 7.23 -16.05
C SER A 28 17.67 6.26 -14.88
N GLU A 29 17.60 4.96 -15.20
CA GLU A 29 18.42 3.83 -14.69
C GLU A 29 17.92 2.86 -13.59
N ARG A 30 16.66 2.88 -13.14
CA ARG A 30 16.08 1.72 -12.41
C ARG A 30 14.64 1.46 -12.84
N ASP A 31 14.30 0.19 -13.12
CA ASP A 31 12.93 -0.22 -13.48
C ASP A 31 11.96 0.14 -12.35
N SER A 32 11.28 1.28 -12.51
CA SER A 32 10.22 1.72 -11.63
C SER A 32 8.96 0.91 -11.95
N TRP A 33 8.43 0.22 -10.94
CA TRP A 33 7.21 -0.55 -11.10
C TRP A 33 6.28 -0.32 -9.91
N THR A 34 5.00 -0.57 -10.18
CA THR A 34 3.92 -0.49 -9.21
C THR A 34 3.08 -1.76 -9.28
N HIS A 35 2.49 -2.17 -8.16
CA HIS A 35 1.63 -3.35 -8.08
C HIS A 35 0.56 -3.13 -7.03
N THR A 36 -0.58 -3.79 -7.17
CA THR A 36 -1.68 -3.73 -6.21
C THR A 36 -1.99 -5.14 -5.71
N LEU A 37 -2.43 -5.23 -4.45
CA LEU A 37 -2.84 -6.48 -3.82
C LEU A 37 -4.23 -6.29 -3.21
N ASN A 38 -5.12 -7.25 -3.44
CA ASN A 38 -6.51 -7.22 -2.97
C ASN A 38 -7.31 -5.99 -3.44
N CYS A 39 -6.89 -5.35 -4.53
CA CYS A 39 -7.65 -4.29 -5.21
C CYS A 39 -8.27 -4.86 -6.49
N ALA A 40 -9.38 -4.28 -6.93
CA ALA A 40 -9.99 -4.62 -8.22
C ALA A 40 -9.20 -4.07 -9.42
N HIS A 41 -8.35 -3.07 -9.19
CA HIS A 41 -7.56 -2.39 -10.23
C HIS A 41 -6.06 -2.61 -10.06
N ASP A 42 -5.35 -2.81 -11.18
CA ASP A 42 -3.89 -2.95 -11.24
C ASP A 42 -3.16 -1.61 -11.26
N ASP A 43 -3.85 -0.53 -11.64
CA ASP A 43 -3.28 0.81 -11.64
C ASP A 43 -3.42 1.48 -10.26
N ILE A 44 -2.34 2.14 -9.83
CA ILE A 44 -2.26 2.75 -8.50
C ILE A 44 -3.31 3.85 -8.29
N ALA A 45 -3.67 4.60 -9.34
CA ALA A 45 -4.60 5.71 -9.20
C ALA A 45 -6.02 5.21 -8.88
N SER A 46 -6.51 4.25 -9.65
CA SER A 46 -7.81 3.62 -9.44
C SER A 46 -7.83 2.79 -8.18
N ALA A 47 -6.73 2.08 -7.85
CA ALA A 47 -6.63 1.34 -6.60
C ALA A 47 -6.74 2.25 -5.36
N ILE A 48 -6.13 3.43 -5.38
CA ILE A 48 -6.27 4.39 -4.28
C ILE A 48 -7.67 4.98 -4.21
N ASP A 49 -8.31 5.22 -5.36
CA ASP A 49 -9.70 5.66 -5.39
C ASP A 49 -10.65 4.59 -4.82
N GLU A 50 -10.42 3.32 -5.17
CA GLU A 50 -11.13 2.17 -4.61
C GLU A 50 -10.94 2.05 -3.08
N MET A 51 -9.71 2.20 -2.59
CA MET A 51 -9.40 2.21 -1.16
C MET A 51 -10.11 3.36 -0.43
N LEU A 52 -10.17 4.54 -1.06
CA LEU A 52 -10.89 5.69 -0.53
C LEU A 52 -12.39 5.45 -0.44
N HIS A 53 -13.00 4.85 -1.47
CA HIS A 53 -14.42 4.48 -1.46
C HIS A 53 -14.70 3.41 -0.41
N THR A 54 -13.85 2.38 -0.30
CA THR A 54 -13.93 1.34 0.74
C THR A 54 -13.90 1.96 2.15
N TYR A 55 -13.01 2.92 2.38
CA TYR A 55 -12.95 3.64 3.66
C TYR A 55 -14.20 4.49 3.94
N ARG A 56 -14.75 5.16 2.91
CA ARG A 56 -15.97 5.98 3.03
C ARG A 56 -17.21 5.13 3.31
N ASP A 57 -17.29 3.97 2.66
CA ASP A 57 -18.44 3.06 2.73
C ASP A 57 -18.33 2.06 3.88
N ARG A 58 -17.30 2.16 4.74
CA ARG A 58 -17.05 1.24 5.86
C ARG A 58 -18.27 0.94 6.72
N ASP A 59 -19.15 1.93 6.95
CA ASP A 59 -20.33 1.77 7.80
C ASP A 59 -21.45 1.02 7.06
N LEU A 60 -21.57 1.24 5.74
CA LEU A 60 -22.44 0.45 4.87
C LEU A 60 -21.93 -0.99 4.78
N LEU A 61 -20.65 -1.18 4.49
CA LEU A 61 -20.01 -2.50 4.41
C LEU A 61 -20.15 -3.29 5.72
N ARG A 62 -19.99 -2.63 6.87
CA ARG A 62 -20.25 -3.24 8.18
C ARG A 62 -21.70 -3.67 8.32
N LYS A 63 -22.65 -2.80 7.97
CA LYS A 63 -24.08 -3.10 8.01
C LYS A 63 -24.43 -4.30 7.14
N GLU A 64 -23.90 -4.36 5.92
CA GLU A 64 -24.09 -5.47 4.99
C GLU A 64 -23.49 -6.78 5.50
N ALA A 65 -22.34 -6.70 6.19
CA ALA A 65 -21.73 -7.84 6.88
C ALA A 65 -22.45 -8.24 8.19
N GLY A 66 -23.58 -7.60 8.53
CA GLY A 66 -24.31 -7.84 9.78
C GLY A 66 -23.59 -7.32 11.03
N VAL A 67 -22.53 -6.53 10.87
CA VAL A 67 -21.78 -5.89 11.95
C VAL A 67 -22.45 -4.58 12.32
N ARG A 68 -22.62 -4.33 13.62
CA ARG A 68 -23.27 -3.11 14.12
C ARG A 68 -22.54 -1.87 13.56
N PRO A 69 -23.25 -0.94 12.88
CA PRO A 69 -22.70 0.35 12.52
C PRO A 69 -22.40 1.16 13.79
N GLY A 70 -21.27 1.88 13.80
CA GLY A 70 -20.82 2.65 14.95
C GLY A 70 -19.73 1.95 15.75
N GLY A 71 -18.49 2.39 15.52
CA GLY A 71 -17.29 2.00 16.26
C GLY A 71 -16.30 3.18 16.27
N ALA A 72 -15.12 2.98 16.86
CA ALA A 72 -14.09 4.02 16.92
C ALA A 72 -13.78 4.56 15.51
N THR A 73 -13.84 5.88 15.35
CA THR A 73 -13.42 6.55 14.12
C THR A 73 -11.93 6.34 13.94
N ILE A 74 -11.54 5.73 12.82
CA ILE A 74 -10.14 5.63 12.42
C ILE A 74 -9.73 7.00 11.87
N ASP A 75 -8.90 7.74 12.60
CA ASP A 75 -8.45 9.07 12.19
C ASP A 75 -7.27 9.01 11.20
N ARG A 76 -6.57 7.88 11.11
CA ARG A 76 -5.42 7.65 10.22
C ARG A 76 -5.58 6.31 9.47
N PRO A 77 -6.42 6.27 8.42
CA PRO A 77 -6.76 5.02 7.74
C PRO A 77 -5.65 4.46 6.85
N VAL A 78 -4.63 5.27 6.52
CA VAL A 78 -3.55 4.84 5.61
C VAL A 78 -2.35 4.39 6.43
N LYS A 79 -1.91 3.14 6.32
CA LYS A 79 -0.60 2.71 6.83
C LYS A 79 0.45 2.86 5.74
N HIS A 80 1.66 3.27 6.11
CA HIS A 80 2.81 3.35 5.20
C HIS A 80 3.95 2.53 5.78
N ILE A 81 4.45 1.58 4.99
CA ILE A 81 5.51 0.66 5.40
C ILE A 81 6.53 0.58 4.28
N SER A 82 7.81 0.66 4.59
CA SER A 82 8.87 0.41 3.63
C SER A 82 9.57 -0.92 3.93
N LEU A 83 9.76 -1.71 2.88
CA LEU A 83 10.64 -2.88 2.88
C LEU A 83 11.92 -2.49 2.14
N SER A 84 13.08 -2.61 2.76
CA SER A 84 14.36 -2.26 2.16
C SER A 84 15.29 -3.47 2.12
N TRP A 85 16.07 -3.60 1.06
CA TRP A 85 17.09 -4.65 0.93
C TRP A 85 18.49 -4.05 1.03
N ASP A 86 19.45 -4.89 1.42
CA ASP A 86 20.85 -4.49 1.41
C ASP A 86 21.27 -4.14 -0.04
N PRO A 87 22.15 -3.15 -0.28
CA PRO A 87 22.60 -2.83 -1.64
C PRO A 87 23.24 -4.00 -2.41
N SER A 88 23.77 -5.01 -1.70
CA SER A 88 24.28 -6.25 -2.30
C SER A 88 23.17 -7.23 -2.71
N GLU A 89 22.00 -7.15 -2.09
CA GLU A 89 20.81 -7.91 -2.44
C GLU A 89 20.11 -7.24 -3.62
N ARG A 90 19.94 -7.99 -4.73
CA ARG A 90 19.21 -7.54 -5.93
C ARG A 90 18.00 -8.44 -6.18
N PRO A 91 16.98 -8.39 -5.32
CA PRO A 91 15.80 -9.22 -5.53
C PRO A 91 15.09 -8.81 -6.82
N SER A 92 14.45 -9.77 -7.47
CA SER A 92 13.54 -9.52 -8.59
C SER A 92 12.26 -8.82 -8.13
N GLN A 93 11.46 -8.31 -9.06
CA GLN A 93 10.13 -7.78 -8.77
C GLN A 93 9.23 -8.82 -8.08
N ASP A 94 9.25 -10.06 -8.55
CA ASP A 94 8.41 -11.13 -7.99
C ASP A 94 8.83 -11.50 -6.56
N GLU A 95 10.14 -11.57 -6.29
CA GLU A 95 10.66 -11.80 -4.94
C GLU A 95 10.29 -10.66 -3.98
N MET A 96 10.33 -9.43 -4.49
CA MET A 96 9.90 -8.23 -3.80
C MET A 96 8.40 -8.25 -3.44
N ILE A 97 7.55 -8.65 -4.38
CA ILE A 97 6.09 -8.80 -4.16
C ILE A 97 5.81 -9.94 -3.19
N ALA A 98 6.47 -11.09 -3.34
CA ALA A 98 6.31 -12.24 -2.45
C ALA A 98 6.72 -11.89 -1.01
N ALA A 99 7.80 -11.13 -0.83
CA ALA A 99 8.22 -10.64 0.48
C ALA A 99 7.17 -9.70 1.10
N ALA A 100 6.58 -8.80 0.30
CA ALA A 100 5.49 -7.93 0.75
C ALA A 100 4.25 -8.74 1.18
N GLN A 101 3.84 -9.72 0.38
CA GLN A 101 2.72 -10.61 0.71
C GLN A 101 3.00 -11.41 2.00
N SER A 102 4.20 -11.99 2.14
CA SER A 102 4.59 -12.72 3.34
C SER A 102 4.56 -11.84 4.59
N PHE A 103 4.99 -10.58 4.47
CA PHE A 103 4.92 -9.62 5.57
C PHE A 103 3.46 -9.29 5.92
N LEU A 104 2.62 -8.99 4.93
CA LEU A 104 1.21 -8.70 5.15
C LEU A 104 0.48 -9.87 5.82
N GLN A 105 0.78 -11.10 5.42
CA GLN A 105 0.21 -12.30 6.07
C GLN A 105 0.65 -12.43 7.52
N ALA A 106 1.95 -12.24 7.81
CA ALA A 106 2.49 -12.33 9.17
C ALA A 106 1.88 -11.29 10.14
N GLU A 107 1.58 -10.08 9.65
CA GLU A 107 0.95 -9.01 10.43
C GLU A 107 -0.60 -9.11 10.49
N GLY A 108 -1.20 -10.14 9.86
CA GLY A 108 -2.65 -10.29 9.79
C GLY A 108 -3.34 -9.31 8.83
N TRP A 109 -2.58 -8.67 7.94
CA TRP A 109 -3.07 -7.74 6.91
C TRP A 109 -3.17 -8.37 5.52
N GLY A 110 -3.02 -9.69 5.41
CA GLY A 110 -3.01 -10.42 4.13
C GLY A 110 -4.22 -10.18 3.22
N ASN A 111 -5.37 -9.81 3.78
CA ASN A 111 -6.61 -9.54 3.05
C ASN A 111 -6.94 -8.04 2.91
N HIS A 112 -6.05 -7.14 3.34
CA HIS A 112 -6.28 -5.70 3.19
C HIS A 112 -5.85 -5.22 1.81
N GLN A 113 -6.51 -4.18 1.30
CA GLN A 113 -6.11 -3.52 0.07
C GLN A 113 -4.73 -2.91 0.25
N CYS A 114 -3.83 -3.17 -0.70
CA CYS A 114 -2.48 -2.66 -0.64
C CYS A 114 -1.97 -2.15 -2.00
N ALA A 115 -1.35 -0.98 -1.98
CA ALA A 115 -0.61 -0.42 -3.11
C ALA A 115 0.89 -0.51 -2.85
N LEU A 116 1.63 -1.10 -3.79
CA LEU A 116 3.08 -1.27 -3.77
C LEU A 116 3.72 -0.35 -4.82
N SER A 117 4.80 0.31 -4.44
CA SER A 117 5.63 1.10 -5.37
C SER A 117 7.11 0.90 -5.07
N ARG A 118 7.89 0.70 -6.13
CA ARG A 118 9.36 0.65 -6.04
C ARG A 118 9.89 2.05 -5.71
N ILE A 119 10.54 2.20 -4.55
CA ILE A 119 11.16 3.46 -4.12
C ILE A 119 12.67 3.46 -4.40
N GLN A 120 13.21 4.64 -4.72
CA GLN A 120 14.60 4.84 -5.19
C GLN A 120 15.68 4.32 -4.23
N THR A 121 15.42 4.28 -2.92
CA THR A 121 16.37 3.91 -1.85
C THR A 121 16.42 2.40 -1.54
N SER A 122 16.27 1.55 -2.56
CA SER A 122 16.44 0.09 -2.47
C SER A 122 15.27 -0.65 -1.81
N GLY A 123 14.04 -0.10 -1.88
CA GLY A 123 12.88 -0.67 -1.20
C GLY A 123 11.56 -0.65 -1.95
N ILE A 124 10.50 -1.10 -1.29
CA ILE A 124 9.10 -0.96 -1.73
C ILE A 124 8.36 -0.18 -0.65
N GLY A 125 7.59 0.83 -1.06
CA GLY A 125 6.58 1.45 -0.21
C GLY A 125 5.27 0.68 -0.33
N MET A 126 4.72 0.25 0.80
CA MET A 126 3.44 -0.42 0.94
C MET A 126 2.47 0.52 1.62
N PHE A 127 1.28 0.62 1.06
CA PHE A 127 0.22 1.44 1.60
C PHE A 127 -1.05 0.62 1.77
N ILE A 128 -1.56 0.58 2.99
CA ILE A 128 -2.64 -0.33 3.38
C ILE A 128 -3.82 0.50 3.89
N SER A 129 -5.04 0.11 3.51
CA SER A 129 -6.30 0.64 4.05
C SER A 129 -7.20 -0.44 4.61
#